data_AF-A0A6V7V5D5-F1
#
_entry.id   AF-A0A6V7V5D5-F1
#
_cell.length_a   1.000
_cell.length_b   1.000
_cell.length_c   1.000
_cell.angle_alpha   90.00
_cell.angle_beta   90.00
_cell.angle_gamma   90.00
#
_symmetry.space_group_name_H-M   'P 1'
#
loop_
_entity.id
_entity.type
_entity.pdbx_description
1 polymer ?
#
loop_
_entity_poly.entity_id
_entity_poly.type
_entity_poly.pdbx_seq_one_letter_code
_entity_poly.pdbx_strand_id
1 'polypeptide(L)'
;MPEVVNFCYECNTKECNSKHNFDNAFKCYESNGKLSSKIAIGCNSNKCYLASNIKEGDSEEILDKHTKQGCGDCPQVEGQCRTCTEKLCNSLSFYRKQFYACRTFNDKYVICAPGTEKCYYGENKAGCGKCEGDSDCFECNTKYCNAKENFNKVFRCYESNGKITYTKARECEKKKCYLAFNIKG
;
A
#
# COMPACT_ATOMS: atom_id res chain seq x y z
N MET A 1 22.04 9.20 17.49
CA MET A 1 22.85 9.83 16.43
C MET A 1 22.65 8.99 15.18
N PRO A 2 22.35 9.56 13.99
CA PRO A 2 22.28 8.76 12.77
C PRO A 2 23.68 8.24 12.46
N GLU A 3 23.82 6.93 12.21
CA GLU A 3 25.06 6.35 11.70
C GLU A 3 25.41 7.02 10.37
N VAL A 4 26.63 7.56 10.28
CA VAL A 4 27.14 8.12 9.03
C VAL A 4 27.44 6.94 8.12
N VAL A 5 26.53 6.66 7.19
CA VAL A 5 26.75 5.68 6.12
C VAL A 5 27.80 6.27 5.18
N ASN A 6 29.04 5.80 5.29
CA ASN A 6 30.14 6.18 4.41
C ASN A 6 29.96 5.49 3.05
N PHE A 7 29.37 6.21 2.08
CA PHE A 7 29.33 5.77 0.69
C PHE A 7 30.64 6.16 -0.02
N CYS A 8 31.32 5.17 -0.60
CA CYS A 8 32.46 5.38 -1.50
C CYS A 8 31.99 5.31 -2.96
N TYR A 9 32.14 6.41 -3.69
CA TYR A 9 31.94 6.44 -5.13
C TYR A 9 33.17 5.86 -5.83
N GLU A 10 33.00 4.75 -6.52
CA GLU A 10 34.06 4.16 -7.34
C GLU A 10 34.04 4.76 -8.74
N CYS A 11 35.19 5.26 -9.19
CA CYS A 11 35.33 5.87 -10.50
C CYS A 11 36.75 5.74 -11.02
N ASN A 12 36.90 5.54 -12.33
CA ASN A 12 38.16 5.12 -12.96
C ASN A 12 38.72 6.15 -13.94
N THR A 13 38.22 7.39 -13.93
CA THR A 13 38.65 8.48 -14.83
C THR A 13 39.39 9.57 -14.06
N LYS A 14 40.22 10.37 -14.74
CA LYS A 14 40.83 11.57 -14.12
C LYS A 14 39.73 12.51 -13.62
N GLU A 15 39.94 13.12 -12.46
CA GLU A 15 39.02 14.09 -11.82
C GLU A 15 37.63 13.52 -11.47
N CYS A 16 37.50 12.21 -11.41
CA CYS A 16 36.22 11.56 -11.15
C CYS A 16 35.72 11.77 -9.72
N ASN A 17 36.61 12.10 -8.78
CA ASN A 17 36.34 12.42 -7.38
C ASN A 17 35.85 13.87 -7.14
N SER A 18 35.32 14.55 -8.16
CA SER A 18 34.75 15.89 -8.01
C SER A 18 33.41 15.87 -7.27
N LYS A 19 33.08 16.97 -6.58
CA LYS A 19 31.76 17.17 -5.96
C LYS A 19 30.63 17.06 -6.99
N HIS A 20 30.83 17.60 -8.19
CA HIS A 20 29.87 17.50 -9.29
C HIS A 20 29.54 16.04 -9.64
N ASN A 21 30.56 15.18 -9.76
CA ASN A 21 30.38 13.77 -10.05
C ASN A 21 29.70 13.03 -8.89
N PHE A 22 30.05 13.36 -7.65
CA PHE A 22 29.38 12.82 -6.47
C PHE A 22 27.90 13.22 -6.37
N ASP A 23 27.58 14.46 -6.70
CA ASP A 23 26.20 14.97 -6.71
C ASP A 23 25.38 14.31 -7.82
N ASN A 24 26.01 14.07 -8.98
CA ASN A 24 25.40 13.44 -10.14
C ASN A 24 25.37 11.92 -10.11
N ALA A 25 26.13 11.28 -9.23
CA ALA A 25 26.11 9.84 -9.04
C ALA A 25 24.68 9.30 -8.92
N PHE A 26 24.47 8.08 -9.42
CA PHE A 26 23.22 7.37 -9.24
C PHE A 26 23.00 7.13 -7.73
N LYS A 27 21.80 7.47 -7.26
CA LYS A 27 21.46 7.41 -5.82
C LYS A 27 20.17 6.64 -5.63
N CYS A 28 20.09 5.93 -4.51
CA CYS A 28 18.89 5.27 -4.03
C CYS A 28 18.52 5.82 -2.67
N TYR A 29 17.24 5.69 -2.30
CA TYR A 29 16.89 5.79 -0.90
C TYR A 29 17.34 4.53 -0.17
N GLU A 30 17.79 4.68 1.06
CA GLU A 30 18.09 3.58 1.98
C GLU A 30 17.36 3.80 3.30
N SER A 31 16.71 2.73 3.78
CA SER A 31 16.06 2.68 5.09
C SER A 31 15.85 1.23 5.53
N ASN A 32 16.01 0.98 6.82
CA ASN A 32 15.77 -0.33 7.45
C ASN A 32 14.50 -0.29 8.29
N GLY A 33 13.34 -0.35 7.63
CA GLY A 33 12.04 -0.45 8.28
C GLY A 33 11.18 0.78 8.13
N LYS A 34 11.78 1.99 8.07
CA LYS A 34 11.04 3.25 8.09
C LYS A 34 11.25 4.12 6.86
N LEU A 35 10.25 4.12 5.96
CA LEU A 35 10.29 4.91 4.73
C LEU A 35 10.43 6.42 4.99
N SER A 36 9.90 6.92 6.12
CA SER A 36 10.00 8.33 6.49
C SER A 36 11.43 8.74 6.91
N SER A 37 12.27 7.79 7.31
CA SER A 37 13.64 8.01 7.78
C SER A 37 14.68 7.71 6.70
N LYS A 38 14.25 7.66 5.44
CA LYS A 38 15.12 7.37 4.30
C LYS A 38 16.23 8.42 4.15
N ILE A 39 17.41 7.94 3.80
CA ILE A 39 18.54 8.77 3.37
C ILE A 39 18.88 8.47 1.92
N ALA A 40 19.45 9.45 1.21
CA ALA A 40 19.93 9.24 -0.15
C ALA A 40 21.37 8.75 -0.10
N ILE A 41 21.60 7.53 -0.59
CA ILE A 41 22.95 6.94 -0.70
C ILE A 41 23.33 6.78 -2.17
N GLY A 42 24.61 6.85 -2.48
CA GLY A 42 25.08 6.48 -3.80
C GLY A 42 24.94 4.98 -4.05
N CYS A 43 24.85 4.59 -5.32
CA CYS A 43 24.55 3.22 -5.69
C CYS A 43 25.20 2.84 -7.02
N ASN A 44 26.24 1.99 -6.95
CA ASN A 44 27.06 1.61 -8.11
C ASN A 44 26.36 0.61 -9.04
N SER A 45 25.31 -0.07 -8.58
CA SER A 45 24.53 -1.02 -9.41
C SER A 45 23.57 -0.33 -10.38
N ASN A 46 23.42 1.00 -10.32
CA ASN A 46 22.45 1.78 -11.11
C ASN A 46 21.01 1.28 -10.98
N LYS A 47 20.68 0.67 -9.83
CA LYS A 47 19.37 0.10 -9.56
C LYS A 47 19.05 0.24 -8.08
N CYS A 48 17.80 0.53 -7.76
CA CYS A 48 17.30 0.59 -6.40
C CYS A 48 16.26 -0.50 -6.18
N TYR A 49 16.09 -0.94 -4.94
CA TYR A 49 14.98 -1.78 -4.54
C TYR A 49 14.13 -1.12 -3.46
N LEU A 50 12.86 -1.54 -3.42
CA LEU A 50 11.93 -1.32 -2.34
C LEU A 50 11.24 -2.64 -2.02
N ALA A 51 11.29 -3.06 -0.77
CA ALA A 51 10.69 -4.29 -0.30
C ALA A 51 9.70 -4.02 0.84
N SER A 52 8.76 -4.94 1.03
CA SER A 52 7.86 -4.97 2.17
C SER A 52 7.67 -6.39 2.71
N ASN A 53 7.85 -6.52 4.03
CA ASN A 53 8.01 -7.81 4.72
C ASN A 53 6.80 -8.27 5.54
N ILE A 54 5.63 -7.64 5.36
CA ILE A 54 4.43 -8.06 6.10
C ILE A 54 3.30 -8.55 5.21
N LYS A 55 2.54 -9.46 5.81
CA LYS A 55 1.28 -9.98 5.26
C LYS A 55 0.11 -9.06 5.58
N GLU A 56 0.07 -8.42 6.76
CA GLU A 56 -1.06 -7.59 7.19
C GLU A 56 -0.62 -6.54 8.24
N GLY A 57 -1.19 -5.33 8.21
CA GLY A 57 -0.95 -4.29 9.22
C GLY A 57 -1.67 -2.98 8.92
N ASP A 58 -1.55 -1.98 9.79
CA ASP A 58 -2.06 -0.63 9.54
C ASP A 58 -1.21 0.08 8.49
N SER A 59 -1.80 0.91 7.62
CA SER A 59 -1.09 1.43 6.43
C SER A 59 0.15 2.23 6.78
N GLU A 60 0.09 3.01 7.86
CA GLU A 60 1.23 3.76 8.37
C GLU A 60 2.28 2.83 8.99
N GLU A 61 1.84 1.83 9.74
CA GLU A 61 2.74 0.81 10.32
C GLU A 61 3.47 0.01 9.22
N ILE A 62 2.78 -0.34 8.13
CA ILE A 62 3.39 -1.02 6.98
C ILE A 62 4.55 -0.19 6.43
N LEU A 63 4.30 1.10 6.18
CA LEU A 63 5.29 2.01 5.61
C LEU A 63 6.45 2.30 6.57
N ASP A 64 6.16 2.42 7.87
CA ASP A 64 7.13 2.91 8.85
C ASP A 64 7.90 1.82 9.61
N LYS A 65 7.44 0.57 9.59
CA LYS A 65 8.14 -0.53 10.27
C LYS A 65 8.52 -1.68 9.35
N HIS A 66 7.87 -1.80 8.20
CA HIS A 66 7.94 -3.01 7.40
C HIS A 66 8.30 -2.76 5.94
N THR A 67 8.81 -1.58 5.60
CA THR A 67 9.42 -1.32 4.29
C THR A 67 10.92 -1.20 4.40
N LYS A 68 11.62 -1.70 3.39
CA LYS A 68 13.07 -1.58 3.28
C LYS A 68 13.44 -1.00 1.93
N GLN A 69 14.37 -0.08 1.93
CA GLN A 69 14.89 0.56 0.73
C GLN A 69 16.39 0.32 0.67
N GLY A 70 16.92 0.14 -0.53
CA GLY A 70 18.37 0.11 -0.72
C GLY A 70 18.79 0.09 -2.18
N CYS A 71 20.10 -0.09 -2.35
CA CYS A 71 20.78 -0.21 -3.63
C CYS A 71 20.81 -1.67 -4.12
N GLY A 72 20.71 -1.88 -5.42
CA GLY A 72 20.82 -3.19 -6.07
C GLY A 72 19.50 -3.89 -6.35
N ASP A 73 19.60 -5.20 -6.52
CA ASP A 73 18.48 -6.08 -6.75
C ASP A 73 17.69 -6.38 -5.47
N CYS A 74 16.49 -6.93 -5.65
CA CYS A 74 15.67 -7.38 -4.54
C CYS A 74 16.35 -8.51 -3.74
N PRO A 75 16.51 -8.35 -2.42
CA PRO A 75 17.01 -9.43 -1.58
C PRO A 75 16.04 -10.63 -1.57
N GLN A 76 16.57 -11.85 -1.64
CA GLN A 76 15.79 -13.10 -1.78
C GLN A 76 14.86 -13.41 -0.61
N VAL A 77 15.10 -12.82 0.57
CA VAL A 77 14.42 -13.16 1.82
C VAL A 77 13.29 -12.16 2.16
N GLU A 78 13.09 -11.13 1.34
CA GLU A 78 12.16 -10.04 1.66
C GLU A 78 10.85 -10.20 0.89
N GLY A 79 9.74 -10.29 1.62
CA GLY A 79 8.40 -10.67 1.18
C GLY A 79 8.06 -10.27 -0.25
N GLN A 80 7.47 -9.08 -0.43
CA GLN A 80 7.32 -8.52 -1.77
C GLN A 80 8.38 -7.46 -2.02
N CYS A 81 9.07 -7.56 -3.16
CA CYS A 81 10.08 -6.59 -3.55
C CYS A 81 9.96 -6.17 -5.01
N ARG A 82 10.34 -4.92 -5.29
CA ARG A 82 10.37 -4.31 -6.62
C ARG A 82 11.64 -3.50 -6.81
N THR A 83 12.20 -3.57 -8.01
CA THR A 83 13.37 -2.77 -8.41
C THR A 83 12.99 -1.63 -9.35
N CYS A 84 13.81 -0.58 -9.39
CA CYS A 84 13.72 0.50 -10.36
C CYS A 84 15.11 1.04 -10.71
N THR A 85 15.23 1.73 -11.85
CA THR A 85 16.51 2.11 -12.47
C THR A 85 16.69 3.62 -12.62
N GLU A 86 15.82 4.41 -11.99
CA GLU A 86 15.92 5.87 -11.99
C GLU A 86 16.53 6.35 -10.67
N LYS A 87 17.17 7.52 -10.67
CA LYS A 87 17.75 8.10 -9.46
C LYS A 87 16.66 8.37 -8.42
N LEU A 88 16.86 7.89 -7.19
CA LEU A 88 15.94 8.03 -6.05
C LEU A 88 14.54 7.46 -6.32
N CYS A 89 14.44 6.46 -7.20
CA CYS A 89 13.17 5.94 -7.68
C CYS A 89 12.40 5.13 -6.63
N ASN A 90 13.07 4.49 -5.68
CA ASN A 90 12.48 3.59 -4.69
C ASN A 90 11.73 4.33 -3.56
N SER A 91 10.90 5.31 -3.91
CA SER A 91 10.21 6.25 -3.03
C SER A 91 8.83 5.77 -2.54
N LEU A 92 8.15 6.60 -1.72
CA LEU A 92 6.74 6.37 -1.35
C LEU A 92 5.81 6.36 -2.56
N SER A 93 6.08 7.22 -3.55
CA SER A 93 5.31 7.23 -4.79
C SER A 93 5.46 5.90 -5.52
N PHE A 94 6.68 5.37 -5.57
CA PHE A 94 6.95 4.06 -6.14
C PHE A 94 6.25 2.93 -5.36
N TYR A 95 6.27 2.97 -4.03
CA TYR A 95 5.47 2.05 -3.21
C TYR A 95 4.00 2.06 -3.62
N ARG A 96 3.39 3.26 -3.61
CA ARG A 96 1.98 3.47 -3.95
C ARG A 96 1.65 3.13 -5.39
N LYS A 97 2.62 3.05 -6.30
CA LYS A 97 2.41 2.58 -7.67
C LYS A 97 2.50 1.06 -7.74
N GLN A 98 3.57 0.48 -7.21
CA GLN A 98 3.95 -0.91 -7.48
C GLN A 98 3.31 -1.95 -6.56
N PHE A 99 2.88 -1.56 -5.36
CA PHE A 99 2.34 -2.48 -4.36
C PHE A 99 0.83 -2.34 -4.29
N TYR A 100 0.10 -3.27 -4.92
CA TYR A 100 -1.37 -3.31 -4.81
C TYR A 100 -1.76 -3.90 -3.46
N ALA A 101 -2.77 -3.32 -2.82
CA ALA A 101 -3.15 -3.70 -1.47
C ALA A 101 -4.66 -3.55 -1.26
N CYS A 102 -5.20 -4.45 -0.45
CA CYS A 102 -6.61 -4.54 -0.11
C CYS A 102 -6.78 -4.49 1.41
N ARG A 103 -8.00 -4.22 1.87
CA ARG A 103 -8.36 -4.36 3.28
C ARG A 103 -8.59 -5.83 3.62
N THR A 104 -8.24 -6.22 4.84
CA THR A 104 -8.65 -7.49 5.44
C THR A 104 -9.98 -7.32 6.17
N PHE A 105 -10.55 -8.42 6.65
CA PHE A 105 -11.82 -8.38 7.36
C PHE A 105 -11.73 -7.57 8.66
N ASN A 106 -10.55 -7.53 9.29
CA ASN A 106 -10.25 -6.79 10.52
C ASN A 106 -9.87 -5.33 10.25
N ASP A 107 -10.18 -4.81 9.07
CA ASP A 107 -9.88 -3.44 8.62
C ASP A 107 -8.38 -3.08 8.55
N LYS A 108 -7.51 -4.09 8.54
CA LYS A 108 -6.07 -3.90 8.28
C LYS A 108 -5.79 -3.97 6.79
N TYR A 109 -4.55 -3.72 6.38
CA TYR A 109 -4.14 -3.77 4.99
C TYR A 109 -3.23 -4.95 4.71
N VAL A 110 -3.45 -5.61 3.57
CA VAL A 110 -2.62 -6.70 3.04
C VAL A 110 -2.08 -6.31 1.66
N ILE A 111 -0.80 -6.56 1.42
CA ILE A 111 -0.20 -6.42 0.10
C ILE A 111 -0.53 -7.67 -0.72
N CYS A 112 -1.17 -7.46 -1.87
CA CYS A 112 -1.63 -8.53 -2.74
C CYS A 112 -0.49 -9.09 -3.58
N ALA A 113 -0.57 -10.39 -3.89
CA ALA A 113 0.41 -11.04 -4.75
C ALA A 113 0.55 -10.30 -6.11
N PRO A 114 1.75 -10.31 -6.73
CA PRO A 114 1.96 -9.71 -8.04
C PRO A 114 0.89 -10.15 -9.06
N GLY A 115 0.37 -9.22 -9.84
CA GLY A 115 -0.71 -9.47 -10.82
C GLY A 115 -2.13 -9.51 -10.24
N THR A 116 -2.30 -9.35 -8.92
CA THR A 116 -3.63 -9.19 -8.33
C THR A 116 -4.07 -7.74 -8.41
N GLU A 117 -5.19 -7.50 -9.09
CA GLU A 117 -5.76 -6.16 -9.35
C GLU A 117 -7.18 -6.00 -8.80
N LYS A 118 -7.61 -6.94 -7.96
CA LYS A 118 -8.94 -6.93 -7.35
C LYS A 118 -8.86 -7.11 -5.86
N CYS A 119 -9.81 -6.48 -5.17
CA CYS A 119 -10.11 -6.69 -3.78
C CYS A 119 -11.54 -7.18 -3.64
N TYR A 120 -11.81 -7.98 -2.61
CA TYR A 120 -13.15 -8.43 -2.28
C TYR A 120 -13.51 -8.15 -0.81
N TYR A 121 -14.79 -7.96 -0.52
CA TYR A 121 -15.36 -7.93 0.82
C TYR A 121 -16.66 -8.73 0.84
N GLY A 122 -16.76 -9.68 1.75
CA GLY A 122 -17.97 -10.45 2.05
C GLY A 122 -18.25 -10.46 3.54
N GLU A 123 -19.28 -11.20 3.95
CA GLU A 123 -19.81 -11.11 5.31
C GLU A 123 -18.82 -11.49 6.42
N ASN A 124 -17.89 -12.41 6.16
CA ASN A 124 -16.86 -12.85 7.12
C ASN A 124 -15.46 -13.00 6.48
N LYS A 125 -15.26 -12.39 5.31
CA LYS A 125 -14.00 -12.52 4.55
C LYS A 125 -13.72 -11.25 3.75
N ALA A 126 -12.47 -10.82 3.71
CA ALA A 126 -12.05 -9.74 2.83
C ALA A 126 -10.55 -9.88 2.53
N GLY A 127 -10.16 -9.44 1.34
CA GLY A 127 -8.76 -9.47 0.95
C GLY A 127 -8.55 -9.27 -0.54
N CYS A 128 -7.43 -9.80 -1.00
CA CYS A 128 -7.00 -9.74 -2.40
C CYS A 128 -7.69 -10.83 -3.23
N GLY A 129 -8.10 -10.49 -4.46
CA GLY A 129 -8.69 -11.43 -5.40
C GLY A 129 -10.17 -11.16 -5.68
N LYS A 130 -10.92 -12.24 -5.92
CA LYS A 130 -12.31 -12.23 -6.36
C LYS A 130 -13.21 -12.90 -5.32
N CYS A 131 -14.51 -12.69 -5.45
CA CYS A 131 -15.51 -13.39 -4.67
C CYS A 131 -15.58 -14.86 -5.11
N GLU A 132 -15.49 -15.78 -4.14
CA GLU A 132 -15.69 -17.21 -4.38
C GLU A 132 -17.02 -17.63 -3.76
N GLY A 133 -18.02 -17.93 -4.60
CA GLY A 133 -19.25 -18.63 -4.24
C GLY A 133 -20.28 -17.88 -3.38
N ASP A 134 -19.98 -16.69 -2.86
CA ASP A 134 -20.87 -15.97 -1.94
C ASP A 134 -21.85 -15.04 -2.67
N SER A 135 -23.14 -15.12 -2.30
CA SER A 135 -24.20 -14.24 -2.82
C SER A 135 -24.05 -12.78 -2.41
N ASP A 136 -23.42 -12.54 -1.26
CA ASP A 136 -23.19 -11.21 -0.70
C ASP A 136 -21.69 -10.98 -0.57
N CYS A 137 -21.08 -10.74 -1.73
CA CYS A 137 -19.68 -10.40 -1.85
C CYS A 137 -19.48 -9.31 -2.90
N PHE A 138 -18.73 -8.29 -2.50
CA PHE A 138 -18.42 -7.09 -3.27
C PHE A 138 -17.00 -7.19 -3.80
N GLU A 139 -16.81 -6.97 -5.10
CA GLU A 139 -15.50 -6.83 -5.73
C GLU A 139 -15.24 -5.39 -6.18
N CYS A 140 -13.98 -4.99 -6.16
CA CYS A 140 -13.53 -3.70 -6.68
C CYS A 140 -12.06 -3.74 -7.10
N ASN A 141 -11.63 -2.78 -7.92
CA ASN A 141 -10.35 -2.79 -8.65
C ASN A 141 -9.45 -1.59 -8.34
N THR A 142 -9.65 -0.93 -7.20
CA THR A 142 -8.79 0.14 -6.71
C THR A 142 -8.22 -0.22 -5.33
N LYS A 143 -7.08 0.37 -4.95
CA LYS A 143 -6.45 0.04 -3.66
C LYS A 143 -7.38 0.36 -2.51
N TYR A 144 -7.48 -0.55 -1.55
CA TYR A 144 -8.27 -0.38 -0.32
C TYR A 144 -9.77 -0.17 -0.52
N CYS A 145 -10.30 -0.48 -1.70
CA CYS A 145 -11.67 -0.21 -2.08
C CYS A 145 -12.70 -1.09 -1.36
N ASN A 146 -12.27 -2.26 -0.89
CA ASN A 146 -13.09 -3.27 -0.25
C ASN A 146 -13.33 -2.93 1.23
N ALA A 147 -13.78 -1.71 1.50
CA ALA A 147 -14.12 -1.24 2.84
C ALA A 147 -15.53 -1.71 3.23
N LYS A 148 -15.77 -1.92 4.52
CA LYS A 148 -17.08 -2.35 5.06
C LYS A 148 -18.21 -1.40 4.68
N GLU A 149 -17.91 -0.11 4.58
CA GLU A 149 -18.85 0.92 4.16
C GLU A 149 -19.30 0.71 2.71
N ASN A 150 -18.39 0.30 1.83
CA ASN A 150 -18.71 0.03 0.43
C ASN A 150 -19.52 -1.26 0.29
N PHE A 151 -19.19 -2.29 1.07
CA PHE A 151 -20.03 -3.49 1.17
C PHE A 151 -21.45 -3.17 1.63
N ASN A 152 -21.59 -2.38 2.71
CA ASN A 152 -22.90 -1.96 3.23
C ASN A 152 -23.70 -1.17 2.18
N LYS A 153 -23.07 -0.29 1.40
CA LYS A 153 -23.74 0.45 0.32
C LYS A 153 -24.29 -0.46 -0.79
N VAL A 154 -23.64 -1.60 -1.03
CA VAL A 154 -24.02 -2.53 -2.11
C VAL A 154 -25.13 -3.47 -1.65
N PHE A 155 -25.05 -4.01 -0.43
CA PHE A 155 -25.91 -5.11 0.01
C PHE A 155 -26.88 -4.76 1.14
N ARG A 156 -26.69 -3.63 1.85
CA ARG A 156 -27.44 -3.31 3.07
C ARG A 156 -28.17 -1.97 2.97
N CYS A 157 -29.21 -1.84 3.78
CA CYS A 157 -29.94 -0.59 3.97
C CYS A 157 -29.47 0.08 5.26
N TYR A 158 -29.11 1.36 5.20
CA TYR A 158 -28.85 2.12 6.42
C TYR A 158 -30.15 2.34 7.20
N GLU A 159 -30.11 2.07 8.51
CA GLU A 159 -31.24 2.25 9.42
C GLU A 159 -31.11 3.54 10.22
N SER A 160 -32.18 4.31 10.29
CA SER A 160 -32.26 5.53 11.08
C SER A 160 -33.57 5.65 11.86
N ASN A 161 -33.48 5.90 13.16
CA ASN A 161 -34.62 6.29 14.00
C ASN A 161 -34.82 7.82 13.97
N GLY A 162 -35.06 8.39 12.79
CA GLY A 162 -35.33 9.82 12.62
C GLY A 162 -34.12 10.74 12.43
N LYS A 163 -32.89 10.20 12.35
CA LYS A 163 -31.68 10.93 11.89
C LYS A 163 -30.89 10.04 10.96
N ILE A 164 -30.58 10.51 9.74
CA ILE A 164 -29.77 9.74 8.78
C ILE A 164 -28.42 9.40 9.45
N THR A 165 -28.15 8.10 9.62
CA THR A 165 -26.86 7.60 10.11
C THR A 165 -26.28 6.61 9.12
N TYR A 166 -24.95 6.57 9.01
CA TYR A 166 -24.22 5.62 8.16
C TYR A 166 -23.56 4.49 8.98
N THR A 167 -23.87 4.40 10.28
CA THR A 167 -23.21 3.49 11.22
C THR A 167 -24.02 2.23 11.50
N LYS A 168 -25.31 2.22 11.18
CA LYS A 168 -26.20 1.06 11.33
C LYS A 168 -26.75 0.66 9.98
N ALA A 169 -26.43 -0.54 9.53
CA ALA A 169 -26.93 -1.11 8.28
C ALA A 169 -27.52 -2.49 8.54
N ARG A 170 -28.70 -2.76 7.98
CA ARG A 170 -29.41 -4.04 8.10
C ARG A 170 -29.64 -4.67 6.74
N GLU A 171 -29.76 -5.98 6.74
CA GLU A 171 -30.22 -6.71 5.57
C GLU A 171 -31.71 -6.37 5.31
N CYS A 172 -32.10 -6.27 4.04
CA CYS A 172 -33.45 -5.91 3.64
C CYS A 172 -34.07 -7.09 2.90
N GLU A 173 -35.25 -7.56 3.35
CA GLU A 173 -35.98 -8.71 2.76
C GLU A 173 -36.21 -8.63 1.24
N LYS A 174 -36.09 -7.44 0.63
CA LYS A 174 -36.27 -7.22 -0.82
C LYS A 174 -35.12 -6.49 -1.52
N LYS A 175 -33.94 -6.38 -0.90
CA LYS A 175 -32.80 -5.58 -1.41
C LYS A 175 -33.15 -4.13 -1.81
N LYS A 176 -34.22 -3.57 -1.22
CA LYS A 176 -34.70 -2.20 -1.48
C LYS A 176 -34.59 -1.38 -0.20
N CYS A 177 -33.91 -0.24 -0.30
CA CYS A 177 -33.89 0.79 0.74
C CYS A 177 -35.02 1.80 0.49
N TYR A 178 -35.60 2.35 1.55
CA TYR A 178 -36.51 3.50 1.44
C TYR A 178 -36.22 4.52 2.54
N LEU A 179 -36.48 5.79 2.25
CA LEU A 179 -36.51 6.87 3.24
C LEU A 179 -37.97 7.20 3.53
N ALA A 180 -38.36 7.14 4.80
CA ALA A 180 -39.67 7.56 5.26
C ALA A 180 -39.52 8.89 6.02
N PHE A 181 -40.23 9.93 5.57
CA PHE A 181 -40.25 11.23 6.22
C PHE A 181 -41.58 11.42 6.93
N ASN A 182 -41.52 11.82 8.21
CA ASN A 182 -42.71 12.22 8.96
C ASN A 182 -42.83 13.75 8.87
N ILE A 183 -43.61 14.23 7.90
CA ILE A 183 -43.86 15.66 7.73
C ILE A 183 -44.98 16.04 8.70
N LYS A 184 -44.64 16.72 9.79
CA LYS A 184 -45.65 17.36 10.65
C LYS A 184 -46.15 18.61 9.93
N GLY A 185 -47.42 18.61 9.55
CA GLY A 185 -48.14 19.80 9.09
C GLY A 185 -48.43 20.76 10.23
#